data_AF-A0A6M5YDY4-F1
#
_entry.id   AF-A0A6M5YDY4-F1
#
_cell.length_a   1.000
_cell.length_b   1.000
_cell.length_c   1.000
_cell.angle_alpha   90.00
_cell.angle_beta   90.00
_cell.angle_gamma   90.00
#
_symmetry.space_group_name_H-M   'P 1'
#
loop_
_entity.id
_entity.type
_entity.pdbx_description
1 polymer ?
#
loop_
_entity_poly.entity_id
_entity_poly.type
_entity_poly.pdbx_seq_one_letter_code
_entity_poly.pdbx_strand_id
1 'polypeptide(L)' 'MWTTTHFPAAMRSLNPSTRAKAIEIANHLLEQGQLDKQRIVAISVDEARRWARQMQSESSMATRPYA' A
#
# COMPACT_ATOMS: atom_id res chain seq x y z
N MET A 1 3.03 8.09 -14.00
CA MET A 1 2.23 8.09 -12.76
C MET A 1 1.31 6.89 -12.77
N TRP A 2 1.17 6.20 -11.62
CA TRP A 2 0.20 5.12 -11.46
C TRP A 2 -1.11 5.67 -10.91
N THR A 3 -2.21 5.06 -11.34
CA THR A 3 -3.57 5.46 -10.95
C THR A 3 -4.37 4.25 -10.48
N THR A 4 -5.48 4.52 -9.79
CA THR A 4 -6.41 3.49 -9.29
C THR A 4 -7.03 2.62 -10.38
N THR A 5 -6.88 3.00 -11.65
CA THR A 5 -7.35 2.26 -12.84
C THR A 5 -6.21 1.58 -13.60
N HIS A 6 -4.96 2.06 -13.44
CA HIS A 6 -3.79 1.58 -14.18
C HIS A 6 -2.66 1.22 -13.19
N PHE A 7 -2.82 0.06 -12.56
CA PHE A 7 -1.88 -0.49 -11.58
C PHE A 7 -1.44 -1.91 -11.96
N PRO A 8 -0.21 -2.32 -11.56
CA PRO A 8 0.30 -3.66 -11.84
C PRO A 8 -0.49 -4.73 -11.08
N ALA A 9 -0.53 -5.96 -11.62
CA ALA A 9 -1.25 -7.09 -11.03
C ALA A 9 -0.88 -7.35 -9.55
N ALA A 10 0.35 -7.01 -9.14
CA ALA A 10 0.81 -7.08 -7.74
C ALA A 10 -0.05 -6.25 -6.77
N MET A 11 -0.63 -5.13 -7.22
CA MET A 11 -1.53 -4.29 -6.41
C MET A 11 -3.00 -4.77 -6.45
N ARG A 12 -3.35 -5.68 -7.37
CA ARG A 12 -4.72 -6.17 -7.55
C ARG A 12 -5.19 -7.07 -6.40
N SER A 13 -4.29 -7.84 -5.81
CA SER A 13 -4.57 -8.69 -4.65
C SER A 13 -4.67 -7.92 -3.33
N LEU A 14 -4.40 -6.61 -3.31
CA LEU A 14 -4.43 -5.79 -2.10
C LEU A 14 -5.83 -5.18 -1.88
N ASN A 15 -6.18 -5.01 -0.59
CA ASN A 15 -7.38 -4.30 -0.15
C ASN A 15 -7.41 -2.86 -0.72
N PRO A 16 -8.59 -2.26 -0.91
CA PRO A 16 -8.72 -0.92 -1.48
C PRO A 16 -7.91 0.15 -0.72
N SER A 17 -7.93 0.15 0.61
CA SER A 17 -7.14 1.08 1.44
C SER A 17 -5.63 0.89 1.27
N THR A 18 -5.20 -0.38 1.22
CA THR A 18 -3.81 -0.75 0.99
C THR A 18 -3.33 -0.33 -0.41
N ARG A 19 -4.19 -0.51 -1.42
CA ARG A 19 -3.90 -0.11 -2.80
C ARG A 19 -3.76 1.39 -2.94
N ALA A 20 -4.63 2.18 -2.30
CA ALA A 20 -4.51 3.63 -2.26
C ALA A 20 -3.14 4.05 -1.69
N LYS A 21 -2.72 3.43 -0.57
CA LYS A 21 -1.42 3.71 0.04
C LYS A 21 -0.24 3.34 -0.87
N ALA A 22 -0.33 2.20 -1.55
CA ALA A 22 0.69 1.78 -2.50
C ALA A 22 0.83 2.78 -3.67
N ILE A 23 -0.28 3.30 -4.20
CA ILE A 23 -0.27 4.30 -5.28
C ILE A 23 0.40 5.60 -4.83
N GLU A 24 0.11 6.08 -3.62
CA GLU A 24 0.78 7.27 -3.06
C GLU A 24 2.30 7.10 -3.03
N ILE A 25 2.78 6.01 -2.42
CA ILE A 25 4.21 5.72 -2.29
C ILE A 25 4.86 5.57 -3.66
N ALA A 26 4.18 4.87 -4.57
CA ALA A 26 4.70 4.64 -5.91
C ALA A 26 4.83 5.94 -6.71
N ASN A 27 3.86 6.85 -6.60
CA ASN A 27 3.93 8.17 -7.24
C ASN A 27 5.06 9.01 -6.63
N HIS A 28 5.21 9.02 -5.31
CA HIS A 28 6.31 9.72 -4.65
C HIS A 28 7.69 9.20 -5.09
N LEU A 29 7.85 7.88 -5.20
CA LEU A 29 9.09 7.25 -5.69
C LEU A 29 9.33 7.54 -7.19
N LEU A 30 8.28 7.68 -7.99
CA LEU A 30 8.36 8.10 -9.39
C LEU A 30 8.84 9.55 -9.51
N GLU A 31 8.35 10.44 -8.66
CA GLU A 31 8.78 11.84 -8.61
C GLU A 31 10.25 11.97 -8.21
N GLN A 32 10.74 11.07 -7.35
CA GLN A 32 12.16 11.00 -7.02
C GLN A 32 13.04 10.54 -8.20
N GLY A 33 12.47 9.90 -9.22
CA GLY A 33 13.12 9.60 -10.51
C GLY A 33 14.32 8.65 -10.47
N GLN A 34 14.65 8.07 -9.32
CA GLN A 34 15.90 7.34 -9.08
C GLN A 34 15.81 5.82 -9.27
N LEU A 35 14.60 5.27 -9.44
CA LEU A 35 14.35 3.83 -9.37
C LEU A 35 13.59 3.32 -10.60
N ASP A 36 13.87 2.07 -10.99
CA ASP A 36 13.12 1.37 -12.03
C ASP A 36 11.65 1.21 -11.66
N LYS A 37 10.76 1.28 -12.66
CA LYS A 37 9.32 1.06 -12.48
C LYS A 37 9.00 -0.25 -11.74
N GLN A 38 9.71 -1.34 -12.04
CA GLN A 38 9.52 -2.61 -11.33
C GLN A 38 9.93 -2.54 -9.85
N ARG A 39 11.03 -1.84 -9.55
CA ARG A 39 11.54 -1.69 -8.19
C ARG A 39 10.65 -0.77 -7.36
N ILE A 40 10.16 0.32 -7.96
CA ILE A 40 9.17 1.20 -7.35
C ILE A 40 7.88 0.43 -7.01
N VAL A 41 7.37 -0.41 -7.93
CA VAL A 41 6.18 -1.24 -7.68
C VAL A 41 6.41 -2.20 -6.52
N ALA A 42 7.57 -2.86 -6.46
CA ALA A 42 7.88 -3.79 -5.38
C ALA A 42 7.93 -3.09 -4.01
N ILE A 43 8.62 -1.96 -3.91
CA ILE A 43 8.77 -1.18 -2.67
C ILE A 43 7.40 -0.68 -2.20
N SER A 44 6.65 -0.04 -3.10
CA SER A 44 5.33 0.53 -2.78
C SER A 44 4.32 -0.53 -2.34
N VAL A 45 4.31 -1.70 -2.98
CA VAL A 45 3.47 -2.84 -2.57
C VAL A 45 3.88 -3.37 -1.20
N ASP A 46 5.18 -3.53 -0.95
CA ASP A 46 5.67 -4.08 0.31
C ASP A 46 5.37 -3.15 1.50
N GLU A 47 5.64 -1.85 1.37
CA GLU A 47 5.32 -0.85 2.38
C GLU A 47 3.82 -0.79 2.67
N ALA A 48 3.00 -0.74 1.62
CA ALA A 48 1.55 -0.74 1.77
C ALA A 48 1.06 -2.01 2.48
N ARG A 49 1.64 -3.17 2.16
CA ARG A 49 1.28 -4.45 2.79
C ARG A 49 1.68 -4.50 4.27
N ARG A 50 2.81 -3.90 4.65
CA ARG A 50 3.18 -3.74 6.07
C ARG A 50 2.18 -2.84 6.80
N TRP A 51 1.85 -1.69 6.22
CA TRP A 51 0.85 -0.77 6.77
C TRP A 51 -0.52 -1.42 6.95
N ALA A 52 -0.98 -2.21 5.97
CA ALA A 52 -2.24 -2.94 6.05
C ALA A 52 -2.28 -3.98 7.17
N ARG A 53 -1.17 -4.70 7.40
CA ARG A 53 -1.05 -5.67 8.49
C ARG A 53 -1.13 -4.99 9.86
N GLN A 54 -0.49 -3.83 10.02
CA GLN A 54 -0.59 -3.02 11.23
C GLN A 54 -2.03 -2.56 11.49
N MET A 55 -2.70 -2.01 10.46
CA MET A 55 -4.10 -1.53 10.56
C MET A 55 -5.11 -2.65 10.86
N GLN A 56 -4.90 -3.87 10.35
CA GLN A 56 -5.72 -5.04 10.68
C GLN A 56 -5.53 -5.49 12.13
N SER A 57 -4.28 -5.43 12.62
CA SER A 57 -3.96 -5.73 14.02
C SER A 57 -4.54 -4.70 14.99
N GLU A 58 -4.62 -3.43 14.59
CA GLU A 58 -5.16 -2.35 15.43
C GLU A 58 -6.70 -2.42 15.52
N SER A 59 -7.36 -2.77 14.41
CA SER A 59 -8.81 -2.99 14.35
C SER A 59 -9.30 -4.12 15.28
N SER A 60 -8.43 -5.08 15.62
CA SER A 60 -8.77 -6.20 16.52
C SER A 60 -8.54 -5.89 18.00
N MET A 61 -7.95 -4.74 18.35
CA MET A 61 -7.76 -4.29 19.74
C MET A 61 -8.86 -3.34 20.25
N ALA A 62 -9.73 -2.85 19.37
CA ALA A 62 -10.77 -1.86 19.72
C ALA A 62 -12.08 -2.47 20.29
N THR A 63 -12.15 -3.78 20.53
CA THR A 63 -13.38 -4.44 21.04
C THR A 63 -13.16 -5.15 22.37
N ARG A 64 -12.55 -4.46 23.34
CA ARG A 64 -12.68 -4.85 24.75
C ARG A 64 -13.55 -3.82 25.45
N PRO A 65 -14.87 -4.07 25.61
CA PRO A 65 -15.62 -3.33 26.60
C PRO A 65 -15.02 -3.66 27.97
N TYR A 66 -14.61 -2.63 28.70
CA TYR A 66 -14.21 -2.75 30.10
C TYR A 66 -15.49 -3.13 30.87
N ALA A 67 -15.49 -4.32 31.47
CA ALA A 67 -16.59 -4.85 32.28
C ALA A 67 -16.67 -4.18 33.65
#